data_AF-A0A1D6Q033-F1
#
_entry.id   AF-A0A1D6Q033-F1
#
_cell.length_a   1.000
_cell.length_b   1.000
_cell.length_c   1.000
_cell.angle_alpha   90.00
_cell.angle_beta   90.00
_cell.angle_gamma   90.00
#
_symmetry.space_group_name_H-M   'P 1'
#
loop_
_entity.id
_entity.type
_entity.pdbx_description
1 polymer ?
#
loop_
_entity_poly.entity_id
_entity_poly.type
_entity_poly.pdbx_seq_one_letter_code
_entity_poly.pdbx_strand_id
1 'polypeptide(L)'
;MKPHRIRMAHSLVVHYGLHRLLELSRPYPASEADIRRFHSDDYVAFLASATGNPGVLDPRAIKRFNVGEDCPVFDGLFPFCQASAGGSIGAAVKLNRGDADITVNWAGGLHHAKKSEASGFCYVNDIVLAILELLKFHRRVLYVDIDVHHGDGVEEAFFTTNRVMTVSFHKYGDFFPGTGHITDVGAAEGKHYALNVPLSDGIDDTTFRGLFQCIIKKVMEVYQPDVVVLQCGADSLAGDRLGCFNLSVKGHADCLRFLRSYNVPMMVLGGGGYTIRNVARCWCYECRPQLLLELNLITSCLTMITMSTLALIILFISNQKVLKT
;
A
#
# COMPACT_ATOMS: atom_id res chain seq x y z
N MET A 1 10.87 -11.15 0.09
CA MET A 1 9.93 -10.45 -0.82
C MET A 1 9.65 -11.26 -2.10
N LYS A 2 8.40 -11.34 -2.61
CA LYS A 2 8.06 -12.05 -3.89
C LYS A 2 7.08 -11.24 -4.75
N PRO A 3 7.54 -10.46 -5.75
CA PRO A 3 6.66 -9.62 -6.60
C PRO A 3 5.54 -10.37 -7.32
N HIS A 4 5.69 -11.68 -7.55
CA HIS A 4 4.66 -12.54 -8.15
C HIS A 4 3.29 -12.45 -7.46
N ARG A 5 3.23 -12.12 -6.16
CA ARG A 5 1.98 -11.90 -5.42
C ARG A 5 1.08 -10.83 -6.05
N ILE A 6 1.65 -9.80 -6.68
CA ILE A 6 0.93 -8.74 -7.39
C ILE A 6 0.24 -9.33 -8.63
N ARG A 7 0.95 -10.17 -9.38
CA ARG A 7 0.38 -10.89 -10.53
C ARG A 7 -0.76 -11.82 -10.09
N MET A 8 -0.60 -12.53 -8.96
CA MET A 8 -1.65 -13.38 -8.41
C MET A 8 -2.90 -12.56 -8.02
N ALA A 9 -2.72 -11.42 -7.36
CA ALA A 9 -3.83 -10.51 -7.02
C ALA A 9 -4.54 -10.01 -8.28
N HIS A 10 -3.79 -9.54 -9.28
CA HIS A 10 -4.33 -9.09 -10.56
C HIS A 10 -5.12 -10.22 -11.27
N SER A 11 -4.57 -11.44 -11.32
CA SER A 11 -5.29 -12.59 -11.88
C SER A 11 -6.63 -12.83 -11.17
N LEU A 12 -6.67 -12.76 -9.84
CA LEU A 12 -7.93 -12.91 -9.10
C LEU A 12 -8.92 -11.78 -9.40
N VAL A 13 -8.47 -10.53 -9.42
CA VAL A 13 -9.30 -9.36 -9.80
C VAL A 13 -9.90 -9.54 -11.20
N VAL A 14 -9.14 -10.09 -12.14
CA VAL A 14 -9.62 -10.40 -13.49
C VAL A 14 -10.67 -11.52 -13.47
N HIS A 15 -10.38 -12.64 -12.81
CA HIS A 15 -11.26 -13.82 -12.80
C HIS A 15 -12.56 -13.60 -11.99
N TYR A 16 -12.54 -12.73 -10.98
CA TYR A 16 -13.75 -12.28 -10.29
C TYR A 16 -14.53 -11.21 -11.06
N GLY A 17 -14.06 -10.78 -12.24
CA GLY A 17 -14.72 -9.76 -13.06
C GLY A 17 -14.62 -8.34 -12.51
N LEU A 18 -13.88 -8.12 -11.42
CA LEU A 18 -13.77 -6.82 -10.73
C LEU A 18 -13.12 -5.76 -11.61
N HIS A 19 -12.16 -6.16 -12.46
CA HIS A 19 -11.53 -5.27 -13.44
C HIS A 19 -12.51 -4.55 -14.38
N ARG A 20 -13.72 -5.09 -14.60
CA ARG A 20 -14.75 -4.48 -15.45
C ARG A 20 -15.43 -3.28 -14.77
N LEU A 21 -15.26 -3.15 -13.47
CA LEU A 21 -15.83 -2.11 -12.62
C LEU A 21 -14.77 -1.06 -12.23
N LEU A 22 -13.55 -1.22 -12.74
CA LEU A 22 -12.39 -0.38 -12.44
C LEU A 22 -11.80 0.14 -13.75
N GLU A 23 -11.24 1.33 -13.72
CA GLU A 23 -10.43 1.81 -14.85
C GLU A 23 -9.01 1.24 -14.72
N LEU A 24 -8.64 0.32 -15.60
CA LEU A 24 -7.28 -0.21 -15.63
C LEU A 24 -6.34 0.76 -16.33
N SER A 25 -5.34 1.24 -15.61
CA SER A 25 -4.26 2.08 -16.15
C SER A 25 -2.95 1.30 -16.15
N ARG A 26 -2.22 1.35 -17.27
CA ARG A 26 -0.83 0.89 -17.33
C ARG A 26 0.07 2.06 -16.97
N PRO A 27 0.82 2.03 -15.86
CA PRO A 27 1.65 3.16 -15.48
C PRO A 27 2.84 3.31 -16.42
N TYR A 28 3.24 4.56 -16.65
CA TYR A 28 4.55 4.85 -17.22
C TYR A 28 5.61 4.59 -16.15
N PRO A 29 6.71 3.89 -16.47
CA PRO A 29 7.82 3.76 -15.55
C PRO A 29 8.34 5.13 -15.12
N ALA A 30 8.55 5.34 -13.82
CA ALA A 30 9.12 6.58 -13.31
C ALA A 30 10.52 6.81 -13.93
N SER A 31 10.79 8.01 -14.40
CA SER A 31 12.13 8.39 -14.85
C SER A 31 13.08 8.52 -13.66
N GLU A 32 14.40 8.51 -13.91
CA GLU A 32 15.36 8.83 -12.84
C GLU A 32 15.10 10.23 -12.26
N ALA A 33 14.66 11.19 -13.08
CA ALA A 33 14.32 12.53 -12.63
C ALA A 33 13.12 12.53 -11.67
N ASP A 34 12.12 11.68 -11.92
CA ASP A 34 10.99 11.51 -11.01
C ASP A 34 11.45 10.96 -9.66
N ILE A 35 12.33 9.96 -9.65
CA ILE A 35 12.83 9.33 -8.42
C ILE A 35 13.74 10.29 -7.63
N ARG A 36 14.55 11.10 -8.30
CA ARG A 36 15.43 12.14 -7.71
C ARG A 36 14.66 13.28 -7.02
N ARG A 37 13.34 13.39 -7.18
CA ARG A 37 12.52 14.37 -6.44
C ARG A 37 12.60 14.16 -4.92
N PHE A 38 12.89 12.94 -4.47
CA PHE A 38 13.13 12.63 -3.06
C PHE A 38 14.53 12.05 -2.86
N HIS A 39 14.90 11.03 -3.63
CA HIS A 39 16.14 10.29 -3.42
C HIS A 39 17.37 11.07 -3.87
N SER A 40 18.53 10.81 -3.25
CA SER A 40 19.78 11.46 -3.64
C SER A 40 20.24 11.04 -5.04
N ASP A 41 20.87 11.96 -5.76
CA ASP A 41 21.32 11.74 -7.15
C ASP A 41 22.25 10.54 -7.29
N ASP A 42 23.17 10.40 -6.34
CA ASP A 42 24.17 9.32 -6.31
C ASP A 42 23.56 7.96 -5.97
N TYR A 43 22.53 7.91 -5.13
CA TYR A 43 21.79 6.69 -4.85
C TYR A 43 20.99 6.22 -6.07
N VAL A 44 20.29 7.13 -6.76
CA VAL A 44 19.55 6.79 -7.98
C VAL A 44 20.50 6.32 -9.09
N ALA A 45 21.64 6.99 -9.27
CA ALA A 45 22.67 6.56 -10.23
C ALA A 45 23.20 5.15 -9.90
N PHE A 46 23.41 4.86 -8.62
CA PHE A 46 23.81 3.52 -8.18
C PHE A 46 22.76 2.46 -8.52
N LEU A 47 21.49 2.66 -8.17
CA LEU A 47 20.41 1.70 -8.49
C LEU A 47 20.28 1.45 -9.99
N ALA A 48 20.39 2.52 -10.81
CA ALA A 48 20.36 2.41 -12.26
C ALA A 48 21.52 1.55 -12.80
N SER A 49 22.74 1.75 -12.27
CA SER A 49 23.92 0.95 -12.65
C SER A 49 23.84 -0.53 -12.24
N ALA A 50 23.17 -0.83 -11.12
CA ALA A 50 23.03 -2.18 -10.58
C ALA A 50 22.22 -3.13 -11.49
N THR A 51 21.40 -2.60 -12.39
CA THR A 51 20.57 -3.39 -13.31
C THR A 51 21.38 -3.98 -14.48
N GLY A 52 22.55 -3.41 -14.81
CA GLY A 52 23.31 -3.78 -16.01
C GLY A 52 24.55 -4.65 -15.76
N ASN A 53 25.15 -4.60 -14.57
CA ASN A 53 26.37 -5.37 -14.27
C ASN A 53 26.57 -5.62 -12.75
N PRO A 54 25.81 -6.57 -12.14
CA PRO A 54 25.81 -6.80 -10.70
C PRO A 54 27.20 -7.10 -10.09
N GLY A 55 28.10 -7.70 -10.89
CA GLY A 55 29.45 -8.08 -10.45
C GLY A 55 30.49 -6.96 -10.41
N VAL A 56 30.12 -5.73 -10.81
CA VAL A 56 31.05 -4.57 -10.93
C VAL A 56 30.69 -3.43 -9.97
N LEU A 57 29.72 -3.65 -9.07
CA LEU A 57 29.32 -2.63 -8.10
C LEU A 57 30.43 -2.37 -7.06
N ASP A 58 30.75 -1.10 -6.81
CA ASP A 58 31.72 -0.71 -5.78
C ASP A 58 31.24 -1.23 -4.41
N PRO A 59 32.01 -2.09 -3.70
CA PRO A 59 31.66 -2.60 -2.38
C PRO A 59 31.37 -1.49 -1.36
N ARG A 60 32.01 -0.31 -1.52
CA ARG A 60 31.74 0.85 -0.66
C ARG A 60 30.36 1.44 -0.93
N ALA A 61 29.92 1.46 -2.19
CA ALA A 61 28.58 1.92 -2.56
C ALA A 61 27.50 0.94 -2.07
N ILE A 62 27.73 -0.37 -2.24
CA ILE A 62 26.87 -1.44 -1.70
C ILE A 62 26.63 -1.23 -0.19
N LYS A 63 27.70 -1.07 0.58
CA LYS A 63 27.60 -0.84 2.03
C LYS A 63 26.94 0.51 2.36
N ARG A 64 27.31 1.58 1.66
CA ARG A 64 26.78 2.94 1.90
C ARG A 64 25.28 3.03 1.64
N PHE A 65 24.80 2.34 0.62
CA PHE A 65 23.41 2.40 0.17
C PHE A 65 22.55 1.24 0.72
N ASN A 66 23.12 0.43 1.60
CA ASN A 66 22.47 -0.72 2.26
C ASN A 66 21.80 -1.69 1.28
N VAL A 67 22.47 -1.97 0.16
CA VAL A 67 22.02 -2.94 -0.85
C VAL A 67 22.91 -4.17 -0.76
N GLY A 68 22.35 -5.31 -0.36
CA GLY A 68 23.10 -6.52 -0.04
C GLY A 68 22.21 -7.63 0.52
N GLU A 69 22.22 -7.83 1.84
CA GLU A 69 21.55 -8.96 2.50
C GLU A 69 20.02 -8.92 2.34
N ASP A 70 19.35 -8.02 3.08
CA ASP A 70 17.89 -7.90 3.01
C ASP A 70 17.43 -7.22 1.71
N CYS A 71 18.27 -6.38 1.12
CA CYS A 71 17.98 -5.67 -0.13
C CYS A 71 18.94 -6.14 -1.24
N PRO A 72 18.76 -7.35 -1.80
CA PRO A 72 19.70 -7.92 -2.76
C PRO A 72 19.68 -7.22 -4.12
N VAL A 73 20.82 -7.25 -4.80
CA VAL A 73 20.87 -6.91 -6.22
C VAL A 73 20.26 -8.06 -7.03
N PHE A 74 19.40 -7.73 -7.99
CA PHE A 74 18.81 -8.69 -8.91
C PHE A 74 18.61 -8.07 -10.30
N ASP A 75 18.54 -8.92 -11.32
CA ASP A 75 18.29 -8.50 -12.69
C ASP A 75 16.94 -7.78 -12.80
N GLY A 76 16.97 -6.55 -13.32
CA GLY A 76 15.77 -5.72 -13.41
C GLY A 76 15.41 -4.96 -12.12
N LEU A 77 16.34 -4.82 -11.16
CA LEU A 77 16.11 -4.05 -9.93
C LEU A 77 15.59 -2.64 -10.18
N PHE A 78 16.25 -1.86 -11.05
CA PHE A 78 15.82 -0.49 -11.30
C PHE A 78 14.50 -0.44 -12.08
N PRO A 79 14.28 -1.22 -13.16
CA PRO A 79 12.97 -1.35 -13.79
C PRO A 79 11.83 -1.72 -12.83
N PHE A 80 12.09 -2.58 -11.84
CA PHE A 80 11.13 -2.89 -10.78
C PHE A 80 10.77 -1.64 -9.96
N CYS A 81 11.78 -0.87 -9.53
CA CYS A 81 11.59 0.39 -8.81
C CYS A 81 10.82 1.42 -9.65
N GLN A 82 11.17 1.57 -10.94
CA GLN A 82 10.53 2.50 -11.86
C GLN A 82 9.06 2.15 -12.07
N ALA A 83 8.72 0.86 -12.20
CA ALA A 83 7.34 0.43 -12.36
C ALA A 83 6.50 0.67 -11.10
N SER A 84 7.06 0.36 -9.92
CA SER A 84 6.41 0.60 -8.62
C SER A 84 6.15 2.09 -8.39
N ALA A 85 7.19 2.93 -8.51
CA ALA A 85 7.12 4.38 -8.34
C ALA A 85 6.23 5.05 -9.40
N GLY A 86 6.32 4.62 -10.66
CA GLY A 86 5.50 5.14 -11.75
C GLY A 86 4.01 4.90 -11.54
N GLY A 87 3.65 3.75 -10.94
CA GLY A 87 2.29 3.44 -10.51
C GLY A 87 1.76 4.44 -9.48
N SER A 88 2.51 4.70 -8.43
CA SER A 88 2.08 5.57 -7.33
C SER A 88 2.07 7.05 -7.73
N ILE A 89 3.05 7.50 -8.52
CA ILE A 89 3.05 8.86 -9.09
C ILE A 89 1.87 9.04 -10.04
N GLY A 90 1.62 8.09 -10.95
CA GLY A 90 0.49 8.15 -11.87
C GLY A 90 -0.88 8.15 -11.16
N ALA A 91 -1.00 7.36 -10.08
CA ALA A 91 -2.18 7.37 -9.21
C ALA A 91 -2.39 8.74 -8.55
N ALA A 92 -1.35 9.33 -7.98
CA ALA A 92 -1.42 10.68 -7.40
C ALA A 92 -1.78 11.76 -8.43
N VAL A 93 -1.25 11.68 -9.66
CA VAL A 93 -1.62 12.59 -10.76
C VAL A 93 -3.10 12.49 -11.09
N LYS A 94 -3.68 11.29 -11.13
CA LYS A 94 -5.12 11.10 -11.38
C LYS A 94 -5.98 11.74 -10.28
N LEU A 95 -5.60 11.56 -9.01
CA LEU A 95 -6.31 12.21 -7.90
C LEU A 95 -6.24 13.74 -7.98
N ASN A 96 -5.04 14.30 -8.23
CA ASN A 96 -4.85 15.75 -8.37
C ASN A 96 -5.68 16.35 -9.52
N ARG A 97 -5.91 15.60 -10.60
CA ARG A 97 -6.72 16.02 -11.75
C ARG A 97 -8.22 15.88 -11.52
N GLY A 98 -8.65 15.17 -10.47
CA GLY A 98 -10.03 14.78 -10.29
C GLY A 98 -10.51 13.73 -11.29
N ASP A 99 -9.58 12.99 -11.91
CA ASP A 99 -9.91 11.92 -12.87
C ASP A 99 -10.43 10.65 -12.16
N ALA A 100 -10.24 10.55 -10.84
CA ALA A 100 -10.72 9.46 -10.00
C ALA A 100 -10.87 9.90 -8.53
N ASP A 101 -11.84 9.33 -7.81
CA ASP A 101 -11.97 9.51 -6.35
C ASP A 101 -11.04 8.58 -5.57
N ILE A 102 -10.84 7.37 -6.09
CA ILE A 102 -9.96 6.35 -5.50
C ILE A 102 -9.03 5.78 -6.56
N THR A 103 -7.74 5.70 -6.23
CA THR A 103 -6.72 5.07 -7.07
C THR A 103 -6.05 3.92 -6.32
N VAL A 104 -5.60 2.89 -7.05
CA VAL A 104 -5.02 1.67 -6.44
C VAL A 104 -3.73 1.28 -7.15
N ASN A 105 -2.64 1.09 -6.40
CA ASN A 105 -1.38 0.53 -6.89
C ASN A 105 -0.81 -0.53 -5.93
N TRP A 106 -1.15 -1.80 -6.17
CA TRP A 106 -0.64 -2.93 -5.38
C TRP A 106 0.86 -3.21 -5.56
N ALA A 107 1.50 -2.62 -6.57
CA ALA A 107 2.95 -2.74 -6.75
C ALA A 107 3.75 -1.70 -5.93
N GLY A 108 3.08 -0.69 -5.40
CA GLY A 108 3.65 0.33 -4.51
C GLY A 108 3.55 -0.04 -3.04
N GLY A 109 3.74 0.95 -2.17
CA GLY A 109 3.69 0.80 -0.72
C GLY A 109 5.02 0.42 -0.07
N LEU A 110 6.15 0.71 -0.73
CA LEU A 110 7.49 0.35 -0.26
C LEU A 110 8.01 1.36 0.77
N HIS A 111 7.41 1.33 1.96
CA HIS A 111 7.52 2.38 2.99
C HIS A 111 8.88 2.50 3.71
N HIS A 112 9.76 1.49 3.64
CA HIS A 112 11.03 1.48 4.37
C HIS A 112 12.17 2.22 3.66
N ALA A 113 12.04 2.45 2.35
CA ALA A 113 13.10 3.09 1.57
C ALA A 113 13.39 4.50 2.10
N LYS A 114 14.67 4.80 2.31
CA LYS A 114 15.16 6.08 2.85
C LYS A 114 15.61 6.99 1.72
N LYS A 115 15.98 8.23 2.07
CA LYS A 115 16.44 9.21 1.07
C LYS A 115 17.65 8.71 0.27
N SER A 116 18.60 8.06 0.93
CA SER A 116 19.88 7.67 0.32
C SER A 116 20.29 6.24 0.61
N GLU A 117 19.36 5.35 1.00
CA GLU A 117 19.66 3.94 1.23
C GLU A 117 18.40 3.07 1.10
N ALA A 118 18.61 1.80 0.74
CA ALA A 118 17.57 0.78 0.78
C ALA A 118 17.35 0.29 2.22
N SER A 119 16.16 -0.20 2.52
CA SER A 119 15.86 -0.82 3.81
C SER A 119 14.63 -1.72 3.70
N GLY A 120 14.56 -2.83 4.43
CA GLY A 120 13.35 -3.67 4.52
C GLY A 120 12.75 -4.07 3.18
N PHE A 121 13.56 -4.56 2.24
CA PHE A 121 13.17 -4.89 0.85
C PHE A 121 12.76 -3.70 -0.04
N CYS A 122 12.89 -2.47 0.44
CA CYS A 122 12.47 -1.24 -0.23
C CYS A 122 13.68 -0.43 -0.71
N TYR A 123 13.70 -0.10 -2.01
CA TYR A 123 14.79 0.67 -2.63
C TYR A 123 14.35 2.11 -2.96
N VAL A 124 13.16 2.27 -3.55
CA VAL A 124 12.57 3.57 -3.87
C VAL A 124 11.29 3.73 -3.09
N ASN A 125 11.13 4.86 -2.40
CA ASN A 125 9.95 5.16 -1.61
C ASN A 125 8.89 5.79 -2.53
N ASP A 126 8.13 4.93 -3.21
CA ASP A 126 7.05 5.33 -4.12
C ASP A 126 5.97 6.16 -3.42
N ILE A 127 5.77 5.93 -2.11
CA ILE A 127 4.80 6.62 -1.28
C ILE A 127 5.20 8.08 -1.10
N VAL A 128 6.45 8.35 -0.73
CA VAL A 128 6.97 9.72 -0.58
C VAL A 128 6.87 10.48 -1.90
N LEU A 129 7.25 9.84 -3.02
CA LEU A 129 7.14 10.44 -4.35
C LEU A 129 5.68 10.79 -4.72
N ALA A 130 4.74 9.91 -4.40
CA ALA A 130 3.32 10.15 -4.62
C ALA A 130 2.75 11.25 -3.70
N ILE A 131 3.14 11.29 -2.42
CA ILE A 131 2.74 12.36 -1.49
C ILE A 131 3.30 13.71 -1.97
N LEU A 132 4.55 13.77 -2.44
CA LEU A 132 5.12 14.99 -3.05
C LEU A 132 4.34 15.44 -4.29
N GLU A 133 3.75 14.51 -5.04
CA GLU A 133 2.84 14.84 -6.14
C GLU A 133 1.52 15.42 -5.63
N LEU A 134 0.89 14.77 -4.64
CA LEU A 134 -0.36 15.24 -4.03
C LEU A 134 -0.21 16.64 -3.40
N LEU A 135 0.92 16.91 -2.76
CA LEU A 135 1.21 18.20 -2.12
C LEU A 135 1.29 19.38 -3.11
N LYS A 136 1.25 19.15 -4.42
CA LYS A 136 1.11 20.24 -5.42
C LYS A 136 -0.28 20.86 -5.40
N PHE A 137 -1.32 20.11 -5.03
CA PHE A 137 -2.72 20.55 -5.06
C PHE A 137 -3.41 20.47 -3.70
N HIS A 138 -2.96 19.56 -2.83
CA HIS A 138 -3.52 19.35 -1.50
C HIS A 138 -2.68 20.03 -0.42
N ARG A 139 -3.33 20.78 0.48
CA ARG A 139 -2.65 21.46 1.59
C ARG A 139 -2.22 20.44 2.65
N ARG A 140 -3.09 19.49 2.96
CA ARG A 140 -2.91 18.44 3.98
C ARG A 140 -3.11 17.06 3.39
N VAL A 141 -2.07 16.23 3.40
CA VAL A 141 -2.12 14.81 3.03
C VAL A 141 -2.11 13.98 4.31
N LEU A 142 -3.03 13.04 4.46
CA LEU A 142 -2.98 12.04 5.53
C LEU A 142 -2.40 10.74 4.97
N TYR A 143 -1.34 10.24 5.59
CA TYR A 143 -0.79 8.91 5.34
C TYR A 143 -1.20 7.96 6.48
N VAL A 144 -1.85 6.86 6.13
CA VAL A 144 -2.22 5.79 7.07
C VAL A 144 -1.56 4.49 6.65
N ASP A 145 -0.90 3.83 7.59
CA ASP A 145 -0.13 2.61 7.38
C ASP A 145 -0.67 1.48 8.27
N ILE A 146 -1.06 0.36 7.64
CA ILE A 146 -1.56 -0.85 8.31
C ILE A 146 -0.68 -2.09 8.02
N ASP A 147 0.54 -1.88 7.50
CA ASP A 147 1.59 -2.90 7.51
C ASP A 147 1.94 -3.30 8.95
N VAL A 148 2.42 -4.53 9.14
CA VAL A 148 2.85 -4.95 10.49
C VAL A 148 4.11 -4.20 10.95
N HIS A 149 4.91 -3.67 10.03
CA HIS A 149 6.12 -2.91 10.32
C HIS A 149 5.83 -1.41 10.35
N HIS A 150 6.58 -0.67 11.17
CA HIS A 150 6.48 0.79 11.19
C HIS A 150 6.90 1.38 9.83
N GLY A 151 6.03 2.21 9.22
CA GLY A 151 6.30 3.01 8.01
C GLY A 151 7.32 4.13 8.17
N ASP A 152 8.50 3.76 8.65
CA ASP A 152 9.59 4.62 9.07
C ASP A 152 10.19 5.50 7.97
N GLY A 153 10.27 5.04 6.72
CA GLY A 153 10.78 5.85 5.61
C GLY A 153 9.85 6.99 5.22
N VAL A 154 8.53 6.78 5.32
CA VAL A 154 7.53 7.83 5.07
C VAL A 154 7.48 8.81 6.25
N GLU A 155 7.50 8.30 7.49
CA GLU A 155 7.57 9.14 8.69
C GLU A 155 8.82 10.04 8.68
N GLU A 156 10.00 9.48 8.43
CA GLU A 156 11.25 10.24 8.37
C GLU A 156 11.22 11.33 7.30
N ALA A 157 10.68 11.03 6.11
CA ALA A 157 10.61 11.98 5.00
C ALA A 157 9.76 13.22 5.33
N PHE A 158 8.77 13.10 6.21
CA PHE A 158 7.83 14.16 6.56
C PHE A 158 7.87 14.57 8.04
N PHE A 159 8.87 14.10 8.79
CA PHE A 159 8.96 14.26 10.25
C PHE A 159 8.95 15.72 10.74
N THR A 160 9.29 16.67 9.87
CA THR A 160 9.45 18.09 10.19
C THR A 160 8.39 19.01 9.56
N THR A 161 7.35 18.46 8.92
CA THR A 161 6.28 19.24 8.28
C THR A 161 4.90 18.93 8.86
N ASN A 162 4.01 19.92 8.89
CA ASN A 162 2.60 19.76 9.25
C ASN A 162 1.68 19.53 8.04
N ARG A 163 2.23 19.50 6.83
CA ARG A 163 1.46 19.29 5.59
C ARG A 163 1.17 17.82 5.31
N VAL A 164 1.88 16.92 6.00
CA VAL A 164 1.67 15.48 5.94
C VAL A 164 1.55 14.98 7.37
N MET A 165 0.48 14.26 7.67
CA MET A 165 0.35 13.52 8.93
C MET A 165 0.57 12.05 8.66
N THR A 166 1.49 11.41 9.37
CA THR A 166 1.73 9.96 9.29
C THR A 166 1.06 9.28 10.47
N VAL A 167 0.27 8.23 10.20
CA VAL A 167 -0.39 7.42 11.22
C VAL A 167 -0.07 5.95 10.96
N SER A 168 0.65 5.31 11.87
CA SER A 168 1.15 3.95 11.68
C SER A 168 0.71 3.00 12.80
N PHE A 169 0.15 1.86 12.42
CA PHE A 169 -0.30 0.79 13.33
C PHE A 169 0.57 -0.45 13.14
N HIS A 170 1.52 -0.69 14.04
CA HIS A 170 2.57 -1.67 13.79
C HIS A 170 2.96 -2.43 15.05
N LYS A 171 3.61 -3.58 14.88
CA LYS A 171 4.26 -4.28 15.99
C LYS A 171 5.45 -3.46 16.47
N TYR A 172 5.59 -3.31 17.78
CA TYR A 172 6.71 -2.61 18.41
C TYR A 172 7.39 -3.45 19.50
N GLY A 173 8.67 -3.20 19.73
CA GLY A 173 9.54 -3.97 20.64
C GLY A 173 10.76 -4.53 19.92
N ASP A 174 11.11 -5.79 20.17
CA ASP A 174 12.13 -6.51 19.40
C ASP A 174 11.58 -6.90 18.01
N PHE A 175 11.42 -5.91 17.13
CA PHE A 175 10.85 -6.07 15.79
C PHE A 175 11.38 -4.99 14.83
N PHE A 176 11.57 -5.37 13.58
CA PHE A 176 11.97 -4.43 12.53
C PHE A 176 10.87 -3.36 12.29
N PRO A 177 11.21 -2.08 12.07
CA PRO A 177 12.55 -1.48 11.97
C PRO A 177 13.13 -0.95 13.29
N GLY A 178 12.47 -1.15 14.42
CA GLY A 178 12.91 -0.66 15.74
C GLY A 178 12.56 0.81 16.05
N THR A 179 11.81 1.48 15.17
CA THR A 179 11.27 2.83 15.35
C THR A 179 9.74 2.80 15.48
N GLY A 180 9.09 3.94 15.71
CA GLY A 180 7.64 4.03 15.85
C GLY A 180 7.18 3.92 17.31
N HIS A 181 8.00 4.40 18.24
CA HIS A 181 7.60 4.45 19.64
C HIS A 181 6.42 5.42 19.82
N ILE A 182 5.60 5.21 20.86
CA ILE A 182 4.47 6.11 21.15
C ILE A 182 4.89 7.58 21.38
N THR A 183 6.17 7.83 21.71
CA THR A 183 6.72 9.17 21.91
C THR A 183 7.34 9.78 20.65
N ASP A 184 7.42 9.02 19.56
CA ASP A 184 7.92 9.51 18.27
C ASP A 184 6.78 10.29 17.62
N VAL A 185 6.75 11.60 17.91
CA VAL A 185 5.62 12.48 17.55
C VAL A 185 5.98 13.54 16.52
N GLY A 186 7.11 13.42 15.83
CA GLY A 186 7.62 14.43 14.90
C GLY A 186 8.44 15.53 15.57
N ALA A 187 9.03 16.40 14.76
CA ALA A 187 9.91 17.48 15.20
C ALA A 187 9.60 18.79 14.46
N ALA A 188 10.12 19.92 14.97
CA ALA A 188 9.90 21.25 14.38
C ALA A 188 8.41 21.52 14.12
N GLU A 189 8.04 21.95 12.90
CA GLU A 189 6.64 22.18 12.52
C GLU A 189 5.83 20.88 12.41
N GLY A 190 6.49 19.73 12.23
CA GLY A 190 5.87 18.40 12.20
C GLY A 190 5.62 17.77 13.56
N LYS A 191 5.93 18.46 14.66
CA LYS A 191 5.61 17.96 16.01
C LYS A 191 4.08 17.83 16.16
N HIS A 192 3.64 16.66 16.61
CA HIS A 192 2.26 16.17 16.67
C HIS A 192 1.63 15.79 15.32
N TYR A 193 2.43 15.66 14.26
CA TYR A 193 1.99 15.18 12.93
C TYR A 193 2.54 13.80 12.56
N ALA A 194 3.33 13.18 13.43
CA ALA A 194 3.59 11.74 13.40
C ALA A 194 2.85 11.07 14.56
N LEU A 195 2.02 10.07 14.26
CA LEU A 195 1.22 9.34 15.23
C LEU A 195 1.51 7.84 15.13
N ASN A 196 2.11 7.32 16.18
CA ASN A 196 2.52 5.92 16.25
C ASN A 196 1.65 5.13 17.23
N VAL A 197 1.14 3.99 16.75
CA VAL A 197 0.32 3.07 17.51
C VAL A 197 1.09 1.75 17.66
N PRO A 198 1.98 1.63 18.67
CA PRO A 198 2.73 0.42 18.91
C PRO A 198 1.83 -0.69 19.47
N LEU A 199 1.88 -1.87 18.84
CA LEU A 199 1.03 -3.02 19.15
C LEU A 199 1.87 -4.25 19.51
N SER A 200 1.23 -5.19 20.20
CA SER A 200 1.79 -6.52 20.53
C SER A 200 1.28 -7.60 19.58
N ASP A 201 1.88 -8.78 19.67
CA ASP A 201 1.54 -9.94 18.85
C ASP A 201 0.08 -10.35 19.00
N GLY A 202 -0.47 -10.99 17.96
CA GLY A 202 -1.75 -11.67 18.03
C GLY A 202 -2.99 -10.78 18.07
N ILE A 203 -2.86 -9.46 17.81
CA ILE A 203 -4.01 -8.56 17.73
C ILE A 203 -5.05 -9.09 16.72
N ASP A 204 -6.30 -9.10 17.14
CA ASP A 204 -7.43 -9.64 16.38
C ASP A 204 -8.25 -8.55 15.69
N ASP A 205 -9.18 -8.97 14.83
CA ASP A 205 -10.07 -8.07 14.08
C ASP A 205 -10.85 -7.10 14.96
N THR A 206 -11.35 -7.57 16.11
CA THR A 206 -12.21 -6.78 17.00
C THR A 206 -11.41 -5.66 17.65
N THR A 207 -10.25 -5.99 18.19
CA THR A 207 -9.36 -5.05 18.89
C THR A 207 -8.77 -4.05 17.90
N PHE A 208 -8.27 -4.52 16.75
CA PHE A 208 -7.70 -3.66 15.72
C PHE A 208 -8.75 -2.68 15.18
N ARG A 209 -9.96 -3.15 14.87
CA ARG A 209 -11.05 -2.29 14.40
C ARG A 209 -11.40 -1.21 15.43
N GLY A 210 -11.52 -1.57 16.70
CA GLY A 210 -11.84 -0.62 17.77
C GLY A 210 -10.80 0.49 17.91
N LEU A 211 -9.51 0.11 17.91
CA LEU A 211 -8.39 1.06 17.98
C LEU A 211 -8.32 1.94 16.72
N PHE A 212 -8.33 1.33 15.54
CA PHE A 212 -8.25 2.03 14.26
C PHE A 212 -9.35 3.09 14.13
N GLN A 213 -10.61 2.70 14.38
CA GLN A 213 -11.74 3.63 14.27
C GLN A 213 -11.67 4.76 15.28
N CYS A 214 -11.29 4.47 16.53
CA CYS A 214 -11.15 5.49 17.57
C CYS A 214 -10.11 6.55 17.18
N ILE A 215 -8.92 6.10 16.76
CA ILE A 215 -7.80 6.97 16.43
C ILE A 215 -8.06 7.73 15.14
N ILE A 216 -8.42 7.04 14.06
CA ILE A 216 -8.64 7.65 12.75
C ILE A 216 -9.81 8.62 12.78
N LYS A 217 -10.87 8.36 13.57
CA LYS A 217 -11.94 9.34 13.76
C LYS A 217 -11.41 10.67 14.28
N LYS A 218 -10.54 10.65 15.29
CA LYS A 218 -9.97 11.87 15.85
C LYS A 218 -8.98 12.55 14.89
N VAL A 219 -8.19 11.76 14.18
CA VAL A 219 -7.29 12.25 13.13
C VAL A 219 -8.09 13.00 12.06
N MET A 220 -9.15 12.41 11.52
CA MET A 220 -9.99 13.05 10.49
C MET A 220 -10.67 14.33 11.00
N GLU A 221 -11.14 14.34 12.25
CA GLU A 221 -11.76 15.50 12.90
C GLU A 221 -10.79 16.69 13.05
N VAL A 222 -9.56 16.41 13.50
CA VAL A 222 -8.58 17.43 13.87
C VAL A 222 -7.73 17.86 12.67
N TYR A 223 -7.19 16.89 11.93
CA TYR A 223 -6.25 17.17 10.84
C TYR A 223 -6.98 17.58 9.55
N GLN A 224 -8.21 17.11 9.34
CA GLN A 224 -9.05 17.45 8.18
C GLN A 224 -8.26 17.35 6.85
N PRO A 225 -7.76 16.17 6.48
CA PRO A 225 -6.95 16.02 5.27
C PRO A 225 -7.76 16.28 4.00
N ASP A 226 -7.09 16.80 2.97
CA ASP A 226 -7.69 17.02 1.65
C ASP A 226 -7.60 15.75 0.77
N VAL A 227 -6.69 14.83 1.11
CA VAL A 227 -6.46 13.54 0.44
C VAL A 227 -5.85 12.54 1.41
N VAL A 228 -6.17 11.26 1.25
CA VAL A 228 -5.64 10.14 2.06
C VAL A 228 -4.77 9.22 1.19
N VAL A 229 -3.64 8.80 1.73
CA VAL A 229 -2.83 7.68 1.22
C VAL A 229 -2.90 6.56 2.23
N LEU A 230 -3.45 5.41 1.84
CA LEU A 230 -3.54 4.21 2.67
C LEU A 230 -2.56 3.16 2.12
N GLN A 231 -1.55 2.80 2.91
CA GLN A 231 -0.69 1.64 2.65
C GLN A 231 -1.39 0.41 3.24
N CYS A 232 -1.61 -0.63 2.42
CA CYS A 232 -2.32 -1.86 2.79
C CYS A 232 -1.37 -3.07 2.84
N GLY A 233 -0.32 -2.97 3.66
CA GLY A 233 0.64 -4.03 3.94
C GLY A 233 -0.02 -5.29 4.46
N ALA A 234 0.04 -6.37 3.68
CA ALA A 234 -0.73 -7.58 3.95
C ALA A 234 0.00 -8.60 4.84
N ASP A 235 1.12 -8.22 5.46
CA ASP A 235 1.82 -9.02 6.49
C ASP A 235 1.25 -8.82 7.90
N SER A 236 0.35 -7.86 8.10
CA SER A 236 -0.49 -7.77 9.30
C SER A 236 -1.58 -8.87 9.36
N LEU A 237 -1.72 -9.68 8.31
CA LEU A 237 -2.68 -10.80 8.25
C LEU A 237 -2.22 -12.02 9.06
N ALA A 238 -3.20 -12.74 9.60
CA ALA A 238 -3.01 -14.02 10.27
C ALA A 238 -2.29 -15.04 9.36
N GLY A 239 -1.28 -15.70 9.93
CA GLY A 239 -0.48 -16.71 9.23
C GLY A 239 0.44 -16.15 8.15
N ASP A 240 0.79 -14.87 8.23
CA ASP A 240 1.93 -14.34 7.47
C ASP A 240 3.25 -15.04 7.89
N ARG A 241 4.27 -15.00 7.03
CA ARG A 241 5.56 -15.66 7.31
C ARG A 241 6.48 -14.82 8.19
N LEU A 242 6.34 -13.49 8.15
CA LEU A 242 7.16 -12.56 8.92
C LEU A 242 6.34 -11.82 9.97
N GLY A 243 5.10 -11.45 9.64
CA GLY A 243 4.19 -10.81 10.59
C GLY A 243 3.62 -11.79 11.63
N CYS A 244 3.25 -11.25 12.79
CA CYS A 244 2.72 -12.01 13.92
C CYS A 244 1.39 -11.45 14.47
N PHE A 245 0.67 -10.68 13.65
CA PHE A 245 -0.71 -10.30 13.93
C PHE A 245 -1.69 -11.41 13.56
N ASN A 246 -2.96 -11.25 13.97
CA ASN A 246 -4.01 -12.23 13.76
C ASN A 246 -5.23 -11.63 13.02
N LEU A 247 -4.98 -10.73 12.07
CA LEU A 247 -6.03 -10.10 11.28
C LEU A 247 -6.55 -11.03 10.18
N SER A 248 -7.86 -11.08 10.02
CA SER A 248 -8.48 -11.66 8.84
C SER A 248 -8.46 -10.67 7.67
N VAL A 249 -8.66 -11.17 6.45
CA VAL A 249 -8.85 -10.32 5.26
C VAL A 249 -10.02 -9.34 5.44
N LYS A 250 -11.06 -9.71 6.20
CA LYS A 250 -12.20 -8.83 6.47
C LYS A 250 -11.81 -7.73 7.45
N GLY A 251 -11.14 -8.07 8.54
CA GLY A 251 -10.66 -7.11 9.54
C GLY A 251 -9.71 -6.09 8.94
N HIS A 252 -8.76 -6.54 8.11
CA HIS A 252 -7.86 -5.68 7.36
C HIS A 252 -8.62 -4.70 6.46
N ALA A 253 -9.55 -5.20 5.64
CA ALA A 253 -10.37 -4.39 4.73
C ALA A 253 -11.38 -3.46 5.42
N ASP A 254 -11.63 -3.61 6.72
CA ASP A 254 -12.48 -2.69 7.48
C ASP A 254 -11.82 -1.31 7.61
N CYS A 255 -10.49 -1.23 7.57
CA CYS A 255 -9.72 0.01 7.62
C CYS A 255 -10.00 0.88 6.39
N LEU A 256 -9.86 0.28 5.20
CA LEU A 256 -10.22 0.90 3.93
C LEU A 256 -11.69 1.34 3.92
N ARG A 257 -12.61 0.47 4.38
CA ARG A 257 -14.04 0.82 4.44
C ARG A 257 -14.32 2.02 5.34
N PHE A 258 -13.64 2.09 6.49
CA PHE A 258 -13.82 3.18 7.44
C PHE A 258 -13.30 4.49 6.88
N LEU A 259 -12.09 4.53 6.32
CA LEU A 259 -11.54 5.73 5.69
C LEU A 259 -12.38 6.19 4.50
N ARG A 260 -12.87 5.25 3.69
CA ARG A 260 -13.74 5.55 2.54
C ARG A 260 -15.05 6.23 2.96
N SER A 261 -15.54 5.99 4.18
CA SER A 261 -16.79 6.61 4.66
C SER A 261 -16.72 8.14 4.80
N TYR A 262 -15.51 8.72 4.83
CA TYR A 262 -15.31 10.17 4.88
C TYR A 262 -15.41 10.86 3.51
N ASN A 263 -15.46 10.11 2.41
CA ASN A 263 -15.52 10.64 1.04
C ASN A 263 -14.41 11.67 0.73
N VAL A 264 -13.20 11.43 1.26
CA VAL A 264 -11.99 12.17 0.91
C VAL A 264 -11.26 11.39 -0.19
N PRO A 265 -10.72 12.03 -1.24
CA PRO A 265 -9.96 11.36 -2.28
C PRO A 265 -8.88 10.45 -1.69
N MET A 266 -8.71 9.24 -2.24
CA MET A 266 -7.88 8.22 -1.62
C MET A 266 -6.97 7.49 -2.60
N MET A 267 -5.70 7.36 -2.25
CA MET A 267 -4.77 6.46 -2.91
C MET A 267 -4.54 5.23 -2.03
N VAL A 268 -4.75 4.04 -2.58
CA VAL A 268 -4.54 2.76 -1.90
C VAL A 268 -3.31 2.08 -2.49
N LEU A 269 -2.35 1.73 -1.65
CA LEU A 269 -1.10 1.10 -2.04
C LEU A 269 -1.00 -0.32 -1.49
N GLY A 270 -0.05 -1.09 -2.03
CA GLY A 270 0.34 -2.37 -1.46
C GLY A 270 1.15 -2.20 -0.17
N GLY A 271 2.24 -2.97 -0.07
CA GLY A 271 3.06 -3.04 1.13
C GLY A 271 3.67 -4.42 1.31
N GLY A 272 4.00 -4.81 2.54
CA GLY A 272 4.45 -6.13 2.91
C GLY A 272 3.44 -7.25 2.66
N GLY A 273 3.78 -8.47 3.08
CA GLY A 273 2.97 -9.67 2.88
C GLY A 273 3.74 -10.82 2.21
N TYR A 274 3.98 -11.88 2.99
CA TYR A 274 4.93 -12.93 2.69
C TYR A 274 4.28 -14.32 2.59
N THR A 275 3.07 -14.49 3.10
CA THR A 275 2.17 -15.59 2.70
C THR A 275 1.39 -15.19 1.43
N ILE A 276 2.05 -15.31 0.26
CA ILE A 276 1.57 -14.75 -1.03
C ILE A 276 0.13 -15.13 -1.45
N ARG A 277 -0.39 -16.28 -1.00
CA ARG A 277 -1.78 -16.68 -1.25
C ARG A 277 -2.78 -15.79 -0.49
N ASN A 278 -2.42 -15.39 0.73
CA ASN A 278 -3.23 -14.51 1.56
C ASN A 278 -3.14 -13.07 1.06
N VAL A 279 -1.96 -12.61 0.62
CA VAL A 279 -1.80 -11.32 -0.07
C VAL A 279 -2.73 -11.20 -1.27
N ALA A 280 -2.73 -12.20 -2.16
CA ALA A 280 -3.59 -12.20 -3.33
C ALA A 280 -5.08 -12.15 -2.97
N ARG A 281 -5.49 -12.86 -1.91
CA ARG A 281 -6.87 -12.82 -1.39
C ARG A 281 -7.23 -11.45 -0.80
N CYS A 282 -6.32 -10.87 -0.02
CA CYS A 282 -6.53 -9.59 0.65
C CYS A 282 -6.75 -8.47 -0.36
N TRP A 283 -5.77 -8.24 -1.23
CA TRP A 283 -5.83 -7.16 -2.22
C TRP A 283 -6.95 -7.37 -3.24
N CYS A 284 -7.28 -8.62 -3.60
CA CYS A 284 -8.45 -8.88 -4.44
C CYS A 284 -9.77 -8.56 -3.70
N TYR A 285 -9.86 -8.85 -2.40
CA TYR A 285 -11.03 -8.52 -1.59
C TYR A 285 -11.19 -7.00 -1.42
N GLU A 286 -10.09 -6.28 -1.26
CA GLU A 286 -10.05 -4.82 -1.15
C GLU A 286 -10.40 -4.11 -2.46
N CYS A 287 -10.31 -4.80 -3.60
CA CYS A 287 -10.79 -4.31 -4.90
C CYS A 287 -12.31 -4.37 -5.07
N ARG A 288 -13.08 -4.83 -4.08
CA ARG A 288 -14.53 -4.99 -4.23
C ARG A 288 -15.25 -3.64 -4.38
N PRO A 289 -16.31 -3.56 -5.21
CA PRO A 289 -17.16 -2.37 -5.37
C PRO A 289 -17.65 -1.77 -4.06
N GLN A 290 -18.00 -2.60 -3.07
CA GLN A 290 -18.46 -2.12 -1.77
C GLN A 290 -17.40 -1.29 -1.02
N LEU A 291 -16.13 -1.50 -1.34
CA LEU A 291 -15.00 -0.80 -0.76
C LEU A 291 -14.50 0.35 -1.63
N LEU A 292 -14.65 0.27 -2.95
CA LEU A 292 -14.08 1.24 -3.90
C LEU A 292 -15.08 2.12 -4.66
N LEU A 293 -16.38 1.78 -4.70
CA LEU A 293 -17.40 2.51 -5.47
C LEU A 293 -18.49 3.11 -4.56
N GLU A 294 -19.08 4.22 -4.98
CA GLU A 294 -20.25 4.83 -4.33
C GLU A 294 -21.42 3.85 -4.14
N LEU A 295 -22.07 3.89 -2.97
CA LEU A 295 -23.19 3.02 -2.62
C LEU A 295 -24.35 3.10 -3.63
N ASN A 296 -24.54 4.25 -4.28
CA ASN A 296 -25.59 4.48 -5.27
C ASN A 296 -25.39 3.71 -6.58
N LEU A 297 -24.15 3.26 -6.89
CA LEU A 297 -23.85 2.40 -8.04
C LEU A 297 -24.02 0.90 -7.73
N ILE A 298 -24.11 0.54 -6.44
CA ILE A 298 -24.14 -0.85 -5.98
C ILE A 298 -25.53 -1.46 -6.18
N THR A 299 -26.61 -0.68 -6.10
CA THR A 299 -27.97 -1.13 -6.42
C THR A 299 -28.12 -1.57 -7.88
N SER A 300 -27.42 -0.92 -8.81
CA SER A 300 -27.34 -1.31 -10.23
C SER A 300 -26.35 -2.45 -10.51
N CYS A 301 -25.30 -2.63 -9.70
CA CYS A 301 -24.35 -3.74 -9.87
C CYS A 301 -24.79 -5.04 -9.17
N LEU A 302 -25.52 -4.97 -8.05
CA LEU A 302 -26.06 -6.14 -7.35
C LEU A 302 -27.01 -6.94 -8.24
N THR A 303 -27.74 -6.28 -9.15
CA THR A 303 -28.58 -6.91 -10.17
C THR A 303 -27.77 -7.72 -11.19
N MET A 304 -26.54 -7.30 -11.51
CA MET A 304 -25.66 -8.07 -12.42
C MET A 304 -24.98 -9.27 -11.72
N ILE A 305 -24.60 -9.14 -10.46
CA ILE A 305 -23.91 -10.22 -9.72
C ILE A 305 -24.89 -11.33 -9.29
N THR A 306 -26.13 -10.98 -8.93
CA THR A 306 -27.17 -11.98 -8.63
C THR A 306 -27.53 -12.80 -9.86
N MET A 307 -27.54 -12.21 -11.06
CA MET A 307 -27.74 -12.92 -12.33
C MET A 307 -26.63 -13.95 -12.60
N SER A 308 -25.36 -13.64 -12.33
CA SER A 308 -24.26 -14.61 -12.49
C SER A 308 -24.28 -15.76 -11.47
N THR A 309 -24.78 -15.50 -10.26
CA THR A 309 -24.91 -16.56 -9.23
C THR A 309 -26.11 -17.45 -9.55
N LEU A 310 -27.20 -16.87 -10.07
CA LEU A 310 -28.36 -17.62 -10.57
C LEU A 310 -27.98 -18.47 -11.81
N ALA A 311 -27.13 -17.95 -12.71
CA ALA A 311 -26.64 -18.70 -13.86
C ALA A 311 -25.78 -19.92 -13.45
N LEU A 312 -24.93 -19.80 -12.43
CA LEU A 312 -24.18 -20.95 -11.89
C LEU A 312 -25.10 -21.99 -11.23
N ILE A 313 -26.12 -21.54 -10.49
CA ILE A 313 -27.10 -22.44 -9.87
C ILE A 313 -27.97 -23.12 -10.94
N ILE A 314 -28.38 -22.40 -11.99
CA ILE A 314 -29.16 -22.96 -13.10
C ILE A 314 -28.31 -23.96 -13.92
N LEU A 315 -27.03 -23.68 -14.18
CA LEU A 315 -26.12 -24.66 -14.83
C LEU A 315 -25.92 -25.92 -13.97
N PHE A 316 -25.84 -25.75 -12.65
CA PHE A 316 -25.67 -26.88 -11.72
C PHE A 316 -26.94 -27.75 -11.65
N ILE A 317 -28.13 -27.13 -11.69
CA ILE A 317 -29.42 -27.84 -11.71
C ILE A 317 -29.69 -28.51 -13.07
N SER A 318 -29.28 -27.90 -14.19
CA SER A 318 -29.46 -28.47 -15.53
C SER A 318 -28.49 -29.62 -15.83
N ASN A 319 -27.26 -29.61 -15.29
CA ASN A 319 -26.33 -30.75 -15.41
C ASN A 319 -26.68 -31.94 -14.50
N GLN A 320 -27.48 -31.76 -13.45
CA GLN A 320 -27.95 -32.88 -12.61
C GLN A 320 -29.10 -33.68 -13.25
N LYS A 321 -29.76 -33.16 -14.30
CA LYS A 321 -30.81 -33.90 -15.03
C LYS A 321 -30.29 -34.83 -16.13
N VAL A 322 -29.01 -34.73 -16.51
CA VAL A 322 -28.43 -35.52 -17.62
C VAL A 322 -27.78 -36.83 -17.13
N LEU A 323 -27.68 -37.06 -15.80
CA LEU A 323 -27.08 -38.26 -15.21
C LEU A 323 -28.10 -39.28 -14.66
N LYS A 324 -29.38 -39.17 -15.07
CA LYS A 324 -30.42 -40.17 -14.75
C LYS A 324 -31.20 -40.57 -16.00
N THR A 325 -30.53 -41.27 -16.91
CA THR A 325 -31.11 -42.24 -17.87
C THR A 325 -30.03 -43.24 -18.22
#